data_AF-A0AAF3F966-F1
#
_entry.id   AF-A0AAF3F966-F1
#
_cell.length_a   1.000
_cell.length_b   1.000
_cell.length_c   1.000
_cell.angle_alpha   90.00
_cell.angle_beta   90.00
_cell.angle_gamma   90.00
#
_symmetry.space_group_name_H-M   'P 1'
#
loop_
_entity.id
_entity.type
_entity.pdbx_description
1 polymer ?
#
loop_
_entity_poly.entity_id
_entity_poly.type
_entity_poly.pdbx_seq_one_letter_code
_entity_poly.pdbx_strand_id
1 'polypeptide(L)'
;MFSLFGSTHFNDIKIGGLKKALDDKLNPEENEFKGVKVGFSLDYSGLGVVESLTNTISGFFSGEGKKDEGDTTEGKVEDPTGKSAGTNQDQVKLSVTRDHKDIKPVSVDEVNSSIRLLERFEKEEVLRAERHSAENELEAFAFEASTLIDEEKFILHSNEVERQKLQAEVTRVRAWLEDDTQPSTPTKDFKDNYKKIKEIVGADQQTNLETQNRPPALEELEKLINTTIQLVTLTKANFTETATVTEGKEVKAVNDEIASFSTKIDKLVTWLTSNKKQQANLPINEDSVLKTEDIKSKTSALQRAFAQHFQKLTRLTEDVVKAKKKAEREAKKKAAEEKKETTESKAEPPSEEPKETQDGKVEEEKTEL
;
A
#
# COMPACT_ATOMS: atom_id res chain seq x y z
N MET A 1 -36.04 -62.52 30.59
CA MET A 1 -37.08 -61.52 30.91
C MET A 1 -36.70 -60.22 30.21
N PHE A 2 -37.18 -59.99 28.99
CA PHE A 2 -36.95 -58.75 28.23
C PHE A 2 -38.21 -58.43 27.42
N SER A 3 -38.96 -57.43 27.89
CA SER A 3 -40.07 -56.82 27.15
C SER A 3 -40.30 -55.43 27.75
N LEU A 4 -39.61 -54.43 27.21
CA LEU A 4 -39.80 -53.01 27.57
C LEU A 4 -39.20 -52.04 26.52
N PHE A 5 -39.20 -52.43 25.25
CA PHE A 5 -39.16 -51.45 24.17
C PHE A 5 -40.55 -50.82 24.02
N GLY A 6 -40.84 -49.86 24.89
CA GLY A 6 -42.01 -49.00 24.75
C GLY A 6 -41.91 -48.18 23.45
N SER A 7 -43.04 -47.94 22.80
CA SER A 7 -43.08 -47.10 21.60
C SER A 7 -42.78 -45.65 21.98
N THR A 8 -41.53 -45.23 21.79
CA THR A 8 -41.07 -43.86 21.97
C THR A 8 -41.49 -43.01 20.78
N HIS A 9 -42.37 -42.04 21.04
CA HIS A 9 -43.12 -41.30 20.02
C HIS A 9 -42.51 -39.90 19.80
N PHE A 10 -41.27 -39.88 19.29
CA PHE A 10 -40.35 -38.73 19.36
C PHE A 10 -40.83 -37.44 18.65
N ASN A 11 -41.51 -37.53 17.51
CA ASN A 11 -41.87 -36.36 16.68
C ASN A 11 -43.20 -36.56 15.93
N ASP A 12 -44.05 -35.53 15.87
CA ASP A 12 -45.19 -35.51 14.95
C ASP A 12 -44.85 -34.67 13.70
N ILE A 13 -45.19 -35.21 12.53
CA ILE A 13 -45.02 -34.53 11.24
C ILE A 13 -46.40 -34.36 10.62
N LYS A 14 -46.85 -33.11 10.50
CA LYS A 14 -48.16 -32.73 9.96
C LYS A 14 -47.96 -32.19 8.54
N ILE A 15 -48.46 -32.94 7.56
CA ILE A 15 -48.36 -32.62 6.13
C ILE A 15 -49.63 -31.87 5.70
N GLY A 16 -49.46 -30.59 5.38
CA GLY A 16 -50.55 -29.69 4.95
C GLY A 16 -50.61 -29.47 3.44
N GLY A 17 -51.75 -28.98 2.97
CA GLY A 17 -51.96 -28.57 1.58
C GLY A 17 -52.41 -29.68 0.61
N LEU A 18 -52.41 -30.96 1.02
CA LEU A 18 -52.72 -32.09 0.15
C LEU A 18 -54.07 -31.95 -0.59
N LYS A 19 -55.15 -31.53 0.09
CA LYS A 19 -56.44 -31.31 -0.57
C LYS A 19 -56.34 -30.29 -1.70
N LYS A 20 -55.77 -29.11 -1.45
CA LYS A 20 -55.62 -28.08 -2.48
C LYS A 20 -54.73 -28.57 -3.63
N ALA A 21 -53.66 -29.31 -3.32
CA ALA A 21 -52.78 -29.90 -4.33
C ALA A 21 -53.45 -31.01 -5.18
N LEU A 22 -54.58 -31.56 -4.74
CA LEU A 22 -55.45 -32.45 -5.52
C LEU A 22 -56.47 -31.63 -6.30
N ASP A 23 -57.22 -30.75 -5.63
CA ASP A 23 -58.26 -29.90 -6.23
C ASP A 23 -57.70 -29.03 -7.40
N ASP A 24 -56.45 -28.55 -7.30
CA ASP A 24 -55.80 -27.71 -8.31
C ASP A 24 -55.22 -28.51 -9.52
N LYS A 25 -55.09 -29.85 -9.46
CA LYS A 25 -54.34 -30.64 -10.47
C LYS A 25 -54.88 -32.03 -10.84
N LEU A 26 -55.79 -32.62 -10.08
CA LEU A 26 -56.29 -33.97 -10.36
C LEU A 26 -57.49 -33.90 -11.31
N ASN A 27 -57.25 -34.08 -12.61
CA ASN A 27 -58.31 -34.37 -13.58
C ASN A 27 -58.56 -35.89 -13.65
N PRO A 28 -59.68 -36.41 -13.11
CA PRO A 28 -59.90 -37.86 -12.95
C PRO A 28 -60.09 -38.63 -14.26
N GLU A 29 -60.32 -37.96 -15.40
CA GLU A 29 -60.38 -38.61 -16.72
C GLU A 29 -59.00 -38.76 -17.39
N GLU A 30 -57.99 -38.00 -16.94
CA GLU A 30 -56.64 -38.01 -17.53
C GLU A 30 -55.58 -38.59 -16.58
N ASN A 31 -55.72 -38.36 -15.27
CA ASN A 31 -54.66 -38.50 -14.27
C ASN A 31 -55.14 -39.17 -12.98
N GLU A 32 -54.35 -40.11 -12.46
CA GLU A 32 -54.60 -40.78 -11.17
C GLU A 32 -53.62 -40.28 -10.09
N PHE A 33 -54.12 -40.06 -8.87
CA PHE A 33 -53.29 -39.79 -7.69
C PHE A 33 -52.73 -41.09 -7.11
N LYS A 34 -51.40 -41.25 -7.13
CA LYS A 34 -50.71 -42.47 -6.68
C LYS A 34 -50.10 -42.37 -5.27
N GLY A 35 -50.15 -41.19 -4.65
CA GLY A 35 -49.77 -41.01 -3.25
C GLY A 35 -48.85 -39.82 -2.99
N VAL A 36 -48.42 -39.72 -1.73
CA VAL A 36 -47.43 -38.74 -1.26
C VAL A 36 -46.10 -39.45 -1.02
N LYS A 37 -45.02 -38.99 -1.66
CA LYS A 37 -43.66 -39.46 -1.36
C LYS A 37 -43.07 -38.60 -0.25
N VAL A 38 -42.59 -39.24 0.81
CA VAL A 38 -41.95 -38.61 1.97
C VAL A 38 -40.49 -39.06 2.04
N GLY A 39 -39.55 -38.14 1.92
CA GLY A 39 -38.13 -38.38 2.13
C GLY A 39 -37.74 -38.00 3.56
N PHE A 40 -37.40 -39.01 4.36
CA PHE A 40 -36.78 -38.85 5.67
C PHE A 40 -35.27 -39.02 5.54
N SER A 41 -34.50 -38.13 6.17
CA SER A 41 -33.06 -38.25 6.32
C SER A 41 -32.66 -38.01 7.78
N LEU A 42 -31.47 -38.49 8.15
CA LEU A 42 -30.84 -38.19 9.44
C LEU A 42 -29.73 -37.19 9.13
N ASP A 43 -29.76 -36.02 9.77
CA ASP A 43 -28.70 -35.03 9.57
C ASP A 43 -27.43 -35.39 10.36
N TYR A 44 -26.34 -34.66 10.09
CA TYR A 44 -25.03 -34.90 10.74
C TYR A 44 -25.01 -34.60 12.25
N SER A 45 -26.08 -34.03 12.82
CA SER A 45 -26.24 -33.89 14.27
C SER A 45 -26.99 -35.07 14.91
N GLY A 46 -27.48 -36.01 14.11
CA GLY A 46 -28.28 -37.14 14.55
C GLY A 46 -29.77 -36.82 14.71
N LEU A 47 -30.25 -35.70 14.16
CA LEU A 47 -31.66 -35.33 14.19
C LEU A 47 -32.38 -35.81 12.93
N GLY A 48 -33.61 -36.32 13.11
CA GLY A 48 -34.46 -36.81 12.02
C GLY A 48 -35.17 -35.66 11.30
N VAL A 49 -34.84 -35.47 10.02
CA VAL A 49 -35.36 -34.38 9.18
C VAL A 49 -36.24 -34.95 8.06
N VAL A 50 -37.34 -34.25 7.76
CA VAL A 50 -38.10 -34.47 6.52
C VAL A 50 -37.57 -33.52 5.46
N GLU A 51 -36.92 -34.06 4.44
CA GLU A 51 -36.13 -33.32 3.45
C GLU A 51 -36.91 -33.08 2.16
N SER A 52 -37.70 -34.06 1.71
CA SER A 52 -38.55 -33.95 0.52
C SER A 52 -39.97 -34.44 0.77
N LEU A 53 -40.94 -33.71 0.22
CA LEU A 53 -42.37 -34.01 0.30
C LEU A 53 -43.05 -33.61 -1.00
N THR A 54 -43.42 -34.60 -1.81
CA THR A 54 -43.95 -34.40 -3.17
C THR A 54 -45.13 -35.33 -3.43
N ASN A 55 -46.18 -34.81 -4.07
CA ASN A 55 -47.26 -35.63 -4.61
C ASN A 55 -46.83 -36.31 -5.91
N THR A 56 -47.24 -37.57 -6.09
CA THR A 56 -47.09 -38.31 -7.35
C THR A 56 -48.46 -38.49 -8.00
N ILE A 57 -48.63 -37.86 -9.16
CA ILE A 57 -49.79 -37.97 -10.06
C ILE A 57 -49.24 -38.48 -11.41
N SER A 58 -49.98 -39.34 -12.11
CA SER A 58 -49.57 -39.86 -13.42
C SER A 58 -50.74 -40.06 -14.38
N GLY A 59 -50.54 -39.72 -15.65
CA GLY A 59 -51.55 -39.84 -16.69
C GLY A 59 -51.69 -41.24 -17.30
N PHE A 60 -52.88 -41.54 -17.83
CA PHE A 60 -53.21 -42.78 -18.52
C PHE A 60 -53.01 -42.63 -20.04
N PHE A 61 -52.11 -43.41 -20.64
CA PHE A 61 -51.96 -43.51 -22.10
C PHE A 61 -52.31 -44.93 -22.56
N SER A 62 -53.31 -45.04 -23.44
CA SER A 62 -53.69 -46.30 -24.06
C SER A 62 -52.69 -46.68 -25.16
N GLY A 63 -52.19 -47.92 -25.12
CA GLY A 63 -51.25 -48.46 -26.11
C GLY A 63 -51.66 -49.88 -26.50
N GLU A 64 -52.22 -50.04 -27.70
CA GLU A 64 -52.60 -51.34 -28.24
C GLU A 64 -51.35 -52.06 -28.78
N GLY A 65 -51.01 -53.22 -28.22
CA GLY A 65 -49.77 -53.95 -28.52
C GLY A 65 -50.01 -55.43 -28.77
N LYS A 66 -49.60 -55.92 -29.95
CA LYS A 66 -49.73 -57.31 -30.38
C LYS A 66 -48.40 -58.07 -30.18
N LYS A 67 -48.47 -59.31 -29.69
CA LYS A 67 -47.32 -60.19 -29.42
C LYS A 67 -46.64 -60.71 -30.70
N ASP A 68 -45.37 -61.11 -30.59
CA ASP A 68 -44.94 -62.51 -30.82
C ASP A 68 -43.60 -62.81 -30.09
N GLU A 69 -43.15 -64.08 -30.11
CA GLU A 69 -42.12 -64.65 -29.20
C GLU A 69 -40.80 -65.07 -29.89
N GLY A 70 -39.76 -65.29 -29.05
CA GLY A 70 -38.53 -66.05 -29.34
C GLY A 70 -37.23 -65.24 -29.23
N ASP A 71 -36.08 -65.76 -28.77
CA ASP A 71 -35.66 -66.99 -28.08
C ASP A 71 -34.13 -66.87 -27.84
N THR A 72 -33.63 -67.07 -26.60
CA THR A 72 -32.33 -67.70 -26.18
C THR A 72 -30.99 -67.32 -26.89
N THR A 73 -29.81 -67.10 -26.25
CA THR A 73 -29.17 -67.67 -25.03
C THR A 73 -28.26 -66.68 -24.25
N GLU A 74 -28.15 -66.88 -22.94
CA GLU A 74 -27.03 -66.62 -21.98
C GLU A 74 -26.02 -65.44 -22.11
N GLY A 75 -25.88 -64.67 -21.02
CA GLY A 75 -24.80 -63.67 -20.84
C GLY A 75 -24.82 -62.88 -19.50
N LYS A 76 -24.56 -63.53 -18.36
CA LYS A 76 -24.43 -62.91 -17.00
C LYS A 76 -23.34 -61.81 -17.02
N VAL A 77 -23.40 -60.68 -16.31
CA VAL A 77 -24.05 -60.30 -15.02
C VAL A 77 -24.65 -58.89 -15.12
N GLU A 78 -25.82 -58.65 -14.54
CA GLU A 78 -26.50 -57.34 -14.58
C GLU A 78 -26.19 -56.42 -13.38
N ASP A 79 -25.94 -55.16 -13.68
CA ASP A 79 -26.18 -54.01 -12.79
C ASP A 79 -27.60 -53.46 -13.11
N PRO A 80 -28.57 -53.54 -12.18
CA PRO A 80 -29.95 -53.21 -12.49
C PRO A 80 -30.18 -51.69 -12.51
N THR A 81 -30.04 -51.14 -13.72
CA THR A 81 -31.03 -50.33 -14.47
C THR A 81 -31.91 -49.30 -13.73
N GLY A 82 -32.26 -48.16 -14.33
CA GLY A 82 -31.99 -47.71 -15.69
C GLY A 82 -32.91 -46.52 -16.05
N LYS A 83 -32.69 -45.91 -17.21
CA LYS A 83 -33.56 -44.83 -17.73
C LYS A 83 -34.92 -45.38 -18.17
N SER A 84 -35.91 -45.34 -17.29
CA SER A 84 -37.32 -45.55 -17.68
C SER A 84 -37.84 -44.33 -18.44
N ALA A 85 -38.67 -44.56 -19.45
CA ALA A 85 -39.18 -43.51 -20.33
C ALA A 85 -40.47 -42.87 -19.79
N GLY A 86 -40.59 -41.56 -20.01
CA GLY A 86 -41.86 -40.86 -20.25
C GLY A 86 -43.05 -41.15 -19.32
N THR A 87 -43.05 -40.57 -18.11
CA THR A 87 -44.29 -40.02 -17.53
C THR A 87 -43.99 -38.66 -16.92
N ASN A 88 -44.66 -37.61 -17.40
CA ASN A 88 -44.63 -36.31 -16.72
C ASN A 88 -45.39 -36.45 -15.40
N GLN A 89 -44.68 -36.36 -14.28
CA GLN A 89 -45.25 -36.41 -12.94
C GLN A 89 -45.28 -35.00 -12.36
N ASP A 90 -46.49 -34.45 -12.25
CA ASP A 90 -46.70 -33.03 -11.96
C ASP A 90 -46.57 -32.74 -10.46
N GLN A 91 -45.33 -32.66 -9.98
CA GLN A 91 -45.02 -32.52 -8.55
C GLN A 91 -45.55 -31.19 -7.97
N VAL A 92 -46.30 -31.28 -6.88
CA VAL A 92 -46.80 -30.13 -6.11
C VAL A 92 -46.05 -30.04 -4.77
N LYS A 93 -45.63 -28.83 -4.41
CA LYS A 93 -44.92 -28.54 -3.14
C LYS A 93 -45.91 -28.48 -1.97
N LEU A 94 -45.77 -29.38 -1.01
CA LEU A 94 -46.57 -29.42 0.21
C LEU A 94 -45.96 -28.58 1.33
N SER A 95 -46.77 -28.22 2.33
CA SER A 95 -46.32 -27.51 3.54
C SER A 95 -46.06 -28.51 4.68
N VAL A 96 -44.89 -28.45 5.29
CA VAL A 96 -44.50 -29.33 6.41
C VAL A 96 -44.56 -28.57 7.73
N THR A 97 -45.30 -29.07 8.71
CA THR A 97 -45.21 -28.61 10.11
C THR A 97 -44.62 -29.73 10.95
N ARG A 98 -43.54 -29.45 11.68
CA ARG A 98 -42.85 -30.41 12.56
C ARG A 98 -43.12 -30.03 14.01
N ASP A 99 -43.39 -31.01 14.84
CA ASP A 99 -43.74 -30.86 16.26
C ASP A 99 -42.82 -31.79 17.06
N HIS A 100 -41.73 -31.21 17.56
CA HIS A 100 -40.63 -31.91 18.23
C HIS A 100 -40.96 -32.05 19.72
N LYS A 101 -41.21 -33.29 20.18
CA LYS A 101 -41.75 -33.54 21.53
C LYS A 101 -40.68 -33.56 22.62
N ASP A 102 -39.49 -34.06 22.30
CA ASP A 102 -38.39 -34.20 23.26
C ASP A 102 -37.54 -32.93 23.42
N ILE A 103 -37.39 -32.15 22.34
CA ILE A 103 -36.68 -30.87 22.32
C ILE A 103 -37.61 -29.83 21.68
N LYS A 104 -38.12 -28.90 22.48
CA LYS A 104 -38.84 -27.74 21.95
C LYS A 104 -37.85 -26.83 21.21
N PRO A 105 -38.03 -26.54 19.92
CA PRO A 105 -37.20 -25.56 19.23
C PRO A 105 -37.43 -24.18 19.87
N VAL A 106 -36.34 -23.51 20.22
CA VAL A 106 -36.34 -22.12 20.72
C VAL A 106 -37.07 -21.25 19.68
N SER A 107 -38.00 -20.41 20.12
CA SER A 107 -38.80 -19.62 19.18
C SER A 107 -37.93 -18.58 18.46
N VAL A 108 -38.29 -18.20 17.23
CA VAL A 108 -37.49 -17.22 16.45
C VAL A 108 -37.35 -15.89 17.20
N ASP A 109 -38.39 -15.46 17.92
CA ASP A 109 -38.37 -14.26 18.74
C ASP A 109 -37.46 -14.39 19.97
N GLU A 110 -37.43 -15.56 20.60
CA GLU A 110 -36.56 -15.89 21.74
C GLU A 110 -35.09 -16.00 21.32
N VAL A 111 -34.80 -16.61 20.16
CA VAL A 111 -33.47 -16.59 19.52
C VAL A 111 -33.05 -15.15 19.23
N ASN A 112 -33.91 -14.34 18.61
CA ASN A 112 -33.64 -12.94 18.32
C ASN A 112 -33.42 -12.10 19.61
N SER A 113 -34.15 -12.39 20.68
CA SER A 113 -33.96 -11.75 21.99
C SER A 113 -32.62 -12.12 22.61
N SER A 114 -32.20 -13.39 22.47
CA SER A 114 -30.91 -13.90 22.94
C SER A 114 -29.75 -13.29 22.17
N ILE A 115 -29.85 -13.17 20.85
CA ILE A 115 -28.86 -12.48 20.00
C ILE A 115 -28.71 -11.01 20.45
N ARG A 116 -29.80 -10.28 20.64
CA ARG A 116 -29.76 -8.88 21.12
C ARG A 116 -29.17 -8.73 22.52
N LEU A 117 -29.36 -9.73 23.40
CA LEU A 117 -28.75 -9.75 24.72
C LEU A 117 -27.23 -10.00 24.65
N LEU A 118 -26.79 -10.92 23.79
CA LEU A 118 -25.37 -11.18 23.53
C LEU A 118 -24.69 -9.97 22.87
N GLU A 119 -25.28 -9.37 21.85
CA GLU A 119 -24.83 -8.11 21.24
C GLU A 119 -24.67 -6.98 22.27
N ARG A 120 -25.57 -6.92 23.27
CA ARG A 120 -25.49 -5.93 24.34
C ARG A 120 -24.31 -6.21 25.26
N PHE A 121 -24.14 -7.46 25.70
CA PHE A 121 -23.00 -7.84 26.54
C PHE A 121 -21.67 -7.65 25.82
N GLU A 122 -21.58 -7.98 24.52
CA GLU A 122 -20.38 -7.71 23.70
C GLU A 122 -20.03 -6.22 23.67
N LYS A 123 -21.02 -5.34 23.45
CA LYS A 123 -20.81 -3.87 23.47
C LYS A 123 -20.42 -3.38 24.87
N GLU A 124 -21.03 -3.90 25.94
CA GLU A 124 -20.67 -3.57 27.32
C GLU A 124 -19.28 -4.09 27.73
N GLU A 125 -18.84 -5.23 27.18
CA GLU A 125 -17.51 -5.81 27.41
C GLU A 125 -16.42 -5.01 26.67
N VAL A 126 -16.63 -4.70 25.39
CA VAL A 126 -15.72 -3.85 24.59
C VAL A 126 -15.55 -2.48 25.24
N LEU A 127 -16.63 -1.83 25.66
CA LEU A 127 -16.54 -0.53 26.35
C LEU A 127 -15.80 -0.61 27.70
N ARG A 128 -15.94 -1.72 28.43
CA ARG A 128 -15.20 -1.94 29.70
C ARG A 128 -13.72 -2.19 29.45
N ALA A 129 -13.39 -2.99 28.45
CA ALA A 129 -12.02 -3.26 28.02
C ALA A 129 -11.33 -1.98 27.51
N GLU A 130 -12.02 -1.17 26.70
CA GLU A 130 -11.53 0.15 26.27
C GLU A 130 -11.30 1.11 27.45
N ARG A 131 -12.17 1.11 28.47
CA ARG A 131 -11.97 1.94 29.67
C ARG A 131 -10.73 1.49 30.43
N HIS A 132 -10.63 0.20 30.76
CA HIS A 132 -9.47 -0.35 31.47
C HIS A 132 -8.16 -0.19 30.71
N SER A 133 -8.17 -0.27 29.37
CA SER A 133 -6.99 0.01 28.55
C SER A 133 -6.54 1.48 28.65
N ALA A 134 -7.49 2.43 28.63
CA ALA A 134 -7.17 3.86 28.74
C ALA A 134 -6.80 4.29 30.17
N GLU A 135 -7.37 3.62 31.16
CA GLU A 135 -7.07 3.73 32.60
C GLU A 135 -5.63 3.28 32.88
N ASN A 136 -5.26 2.07 32.45
CA ASN A 136 -3.89 1.55 32.54
C ASN A 136 -2.89 2.34 31.70
N GLU A 137 -3.25 2.80 30.49
CA GLU A 137 -2.37 3.65 29.66
C GLU A 137 -2.09 5.00 30.34
N LEU A 138 -3.10 5.61 30.99
CA LEU A 138 -2.93 6.83 31.77
C LEU A 138 -2.07 6.60 33.02
N GLU A 139 -2.32 5.54 33.79
CA GLU A 139 -1.56 5.24 35.01
C GLU A 139 -0.09 4.97 34.69
N ALA A 140 0.20 4.11 33.71
CA ALA A 140 1.56 3.80 33.29
C ALA A 140 2.30 5.03 32.77
N PHE A 141 1.64 5.88 31.97
CA PHE A 141 2.26 7.10 31.46
C PHE A 141 2.40 8.20 32.52
N ALA A 142 1.50 8.28 33.51
CA ALA A 142 1.66 9.12 34.69
C ALA A 142 2.73 8.60 35.67
N PHE A 143 3.11 7.33 35.59
CA PHE A 143 4.33 6.81 36.21
C PHE A 143 5.57 7.26 35.44
N GLU A 144 5.66 6.93 34.16
CA GLU A 144 6.78 7.25 33.26
C GLU A 144 7.10 8.76 33.21
N ALA A 145 6.09 9.61 33.05
CA ALA A 145 6.25 11.07 33.00
C ALA A 145 6.78 11.65 34.33
N SER A 146 6.60 10.96 35.45
CA SER A 146 7.19 11.38 36.73
C SER A 146 8.65 11.00 36.84
N THR A 147 9.06 9.82 36.35
CA THR A 147 10.49 9.43 36.34
C THR A 147 11.26 10.24 35.31
N LEU A 148 10.62 10.62 34.20
CA LEU A 148 11.20 11.41 33.12
C LEU A 148 11.64 12.82 33.58
N ILE A 149 10.91 13.45 34.52
CA ILE A 149 11.27 14.78 35.07
C ILE A 149 12.67 14.77 35.70
N ASP A 150 13.05 13.66 36.34
CA ASP A 150 14.34 13.48 37.03
C ASP A 150 15.46 12.99 36.09
N GLU A 151 15.17 12.65 34.83
CA GLU A 151 16.19 12.21 33.87
C GLU A 151 17.06 13.38 33.38
N GLU A 152 18.39 13.26 33.55
CA GLU A 152 19.37 14.25 33.07
C GLU A 152 19.17 14.65 31.59
N LYS A 153 18.85 13.67 30.73
CA LYS A 153 18.58 13.91 29.29
C LYS A 153 17.33 14.75 29.05
N PHE A 154 16.32 14.64 29.90
CA PHE A 154 15.10 15.43 29.84
C PHE A 154 15.35 16.83 30.41
N ILE A 155 16.03 16.93 31.55
CA ILE A 155 16.42 18.20 32.19
C ILE A 155 17.25 19.09 31.24
N LEU A 156 18.13 18.48 30.42
CA LEU A 156 18.95 19.17 29.42
C LEU A 156 18.15 19.78 28.24
N HIS A 157 16.96 19.27 27.94
CA HIS A 157 16.16 19.67 26.77
C HIS A 157 14.83 20.36 27.11
N SER A 158 14.44 20.37 28.39
CA SER A 158 13.20 20.97 28.90
C SER A 158 13.44 22.29 29.61
N ASN A 159 12.43 23.16 29.65
CA ASN A 159 12.44 24.35 30.49
C ASN A 159 12.05 23.99 31.93
N GLU A 160 12.58 24.71 32.92
CA GLU A 160 12.20 24.56 34.33
C GLU A 160 10.70 24.84 34.53
N VAL A 161 10.16 25.82 33.81
CA VAL A 161 8.71 26.14 33.82
C VAL A 161 7.87 24.98 33.26
N GLU A 162 8.40 24.24 32.29
CA GLU A 162 7.70 23.12 31.63
C GLU A 162 7.80 21.85 32.46
N ARG A 163 8.95 21.58 33.11
CA ARG A 163 9.08 20.55 34.15
C ARG A 163 8.12 20.78 35.32
N GLN A 164 8.04 22.00 35.85
CA GLN A 164 7.12 22.32 36.94
C GLN A 164 5.64 22.16 36.52
N LYS A 165 5.30 22.55 35.28
CA LYS A 165 3.97 22.32 34.69
C LYS A 165 3.67 20.82 34.53
N LEU A 166 4.63 20.02 34.04
CA LEU A 166 4.50 18.58 33.91
C LEU A 166 4.31 17.90 35.28
N GLN A 167 5.14 18.27 36.26
CA GLN A 167 5.06 17.77 37.63
C GLN A 167 3.70 18.06 38.25
N ALA A 168 3.21 19.30 38.14
CA ALA A 168 1.90 19.69 38.66
C ALA A 168 0.76 18.92 37.99
N GLU A 169 0.79 18.73 36.67
CA GLU A 169 -0.25 17.98 35.94
C GLU A 169 -0.19 16.47 36.22
N VAL A 170 1.01 15.88 36.37
CA VAL A 170 1.18 14.48 36.78
C VAL A 170 0.68 14.25 38.20
N THR A 171 1.01 15.13 39.16
CA THR A 171 0.45 15.07 40.53
C THR A 171 -1.07 15.22 40.52
N ARG A 172 -1.61 16.16 39.74
CA ARG A 172 -3.06 16.36 39.59
C ARG A 172 -3.74 15.13 38.99
N VAL A 173 -3.13 14.47 38.00
CA VAL A 173 -3.67 13.27 37.36
C VAL A 173 -3.62 12.06 38.30
N ARG A 174 -2.56 11.90 39.10
CA ARG A 174 -2.50 10.82 40.11
C ARG A 174 -3.56 10.99 41.21
N ALA A 175 -3.69 12.19 41.77
CA ALA A 175 -4.76 12.48 42.73
C ALA A 175 -6.16 12.26 42.11
N TRP A 176 -6.36 12.65 40.84
CA TRP A 176 -7.60 12.36 40.11
C TRP A 176 -7.84 10.85 39.91
N LEU A 177 -6.80 10.06 39.61
CA LEU A 177 -6.89 8.60 39.53
C LEU A 177 -7.29 7.98 40.87
N GLU A 178 -6.72 8.45 41.98
CA GLU A 178 -6.92 7.89 43.33
C GLU A 178 -8.26 8.32 43.97
N ASP A 179 -8.64 9.60 43.91
CA ASP A 179 -9.80 10.16 44.63
C ASP A 179 -11.06 10.38 43.75
N ASP A 180 -10.89 10.80 42.48
CA ASP A 180 -12.00 11.24 41.61
C ASP A 180 -12.50 10.13 40.66
N THR A 181 -11.77 9.03 40.45
CA THR A 181 -12.24 7.95 39.57
C THR A 181 -13.33 7.08 40.22
N GLN A 182 -14.29 6.72 39.39
CA GLN A 182 -15.41 5.85 39.73
C GLN A 182 -15.70 4.88 38.57
N PRO A 183 -16.39 3.73 38.81
CA PRO A 183 -16.74 2.78 37.74
C PRO A 183 -17.53 3.38 36.56
N SER A 184 -18.21 4.51 36.79
CA SER A 184 -18.97 5.32 35.82
C SER A 184 -18.15 6.39 35.08
N THR A 185 -16.85 6.55 35.37
CA THR A 185 -16.00 7.58 34.76
C THR A 185 -15.86 7.34 33.25
N PRO A 186 -16.14 8.33 32.39
CA PRO A 186 -16.04 8.16 30.94
C PRO A 186 -14.63 7.81 30.48
N THR A 187 -14.51 6.81 29.60
CA THR A 187 -13.26 6.46 28.88
C THR A 187 -12.58 7.66 28.19
N LYS A 188 -13.37 8.67 27.82
CA LYS A 188 -12.90 9.93 27.26
C LYS A 188 -11.99 10.69 28.22
N ASP A 189 -12.29 10.70 29.51
CA ASP A 189 -11.62 11.61 30.46
C ASP A 189 -10.24 11.06 30.87
N PHE A 190 -10.09 9.73 30.92
CA PHE A 190 -8.77 9.08 30.92
C PHE A 190 -7.97 9.45 29.65
N LYS A 191 -8.56 9.29 28.46
CA LYS A 191 -7.92 9.61 27.16
C LYS A 191 -7.56 11.10 27.03
N ASP A 192 -8.28 12.02 27.67
CA ASP A 192 -8.00 13.46 27.65
C ASP A 192 -6.98 13.88 28.72
N ASN A 193 -6.96 13.26 29.90
CA ASN A 193 -5.88 13.45 30.87
C ASN A 193 -4.53 12.92 30.34
N TYR A 194 -4.55 11.79 29.63
CA TYR A 194 -3.37 11.25 28.94
C TYR A 194 -2.80 12.22 27.91
N LYS A 195 -3.65 12.82 27.07
CA LYS A 195 -3.23 13.85 26.09
C LYS A 195 -2.53 15.03 26.75
N LYS A 196 -3.05 15.57 27.85
CA LYS A 196 -2.45 16.75 28.52
C LYS A 196 -1.00 16.48 28.96
N ILE A 197 -0.73 15.33 29.59
CA ILE A 197 0.63 14.95 29.97
C ILE A 197 1.49 14.75 28.71
N LYS A 198 0.94 14.07 27.70
CA LYS A 198 1.66 13.72 26.45
C LYS A 198 1.98 14.92 25.56
N GLU A 199 1.13 15.93 25.55
CA GLU A 199 1.34 17.20 24.84
C GLU A 199 2.46 18.02 25.47
N ILE A 200 2.65 17.95 26.80
CA ILE A 200 3.79 18.58 27.49
C ILE A 200 5.06 17.78 27.17
N VAL A 201 5.10 16.48 27.49
CA VAL A 201 6.25 15.60 27.26
C VAL A 201 6.71 15.58 25.78
N GLY A 202 5.76 15.67 24.85
CA GLY A 202 6.04 15.65 23.41
C GLY A 202 6.85 16.84 22.91
N ALA A 203 6.76 18.01 23.56
CA ALA A 203 7.57 19.17 23.20
C ALA A 203 9.06 18.94 23.53
N ASP A 204 9.35 18.53 24.77
CA ASP A 204 10.70 18.21 25.24
C ASP A 204 11.32 17.06 24.44
N GLN A 205 10.53 16.02 24.13
CA GLN A 205 10.94 14.91 23.27
C GLN A 205 11.28 15.37 21.85
N GLN A 206 10.50 16.29 21.25
CA GLN A 206 10.82 16.86 19.94
C GLN A 206 12.12 17.67 19.98
N THR A 207 12.35 18.46 21.03
CA THR A 207 13.60 19.24 21.20
C THR A 207 14.82 18.32 21.31
N ASN A 208 14.72 17.23 22.10
CA ASN A 208 15.76 16.20 22.20
C ASN A 208 16.01 15.49 20.84
N LEU A 209 14.95 15.09 20.12
CA LEU A 209 15.06 14.50 18.78
C LEU A 209 15.70 15.47 17.78
N GLU A 210 15.36 16.76 17.82
CA GLU A 210 15.99 17.80 17.02
C GLU A 210 17.45 18.05 17.42
N THR A 211 17.85 17.90 18.68
CA THR A 211 19.28 17.98 19.07
C THR A 211 20.08 16.78 18.56
N GLN A 212 19.49 15.59 18.50
CA GLN A 212 20.15 14.39 17.98
C GLN A 212 20.24 14.35 16.44
N ASN A 213 19.17 14.71 15.72
CA ASN A 213 19.06 14.49 14.28
C ASN A 213 19.55 15.67 13.42
N ARG A 214 19.58 16.90 13.97
CA ARG A 214 19.97 18.13 13.25
C ARG A 214 21.48 18.18 12.93
N PRO A 215 22.42 17.77 13.81
CA PRO A 215 23.85 17.76 13.49
C PRO A 215 24.24 16.91 12.26
N PRO A 216 23.84 15.62 12.13
CA PRO A 216 24.19 14.84 10.94
C PRO A 216 23.46 15.33 9.68
N ALA A 217 22.23 15.84 9.79
CA ALA A 217 21.51 16.43 8.66
C ALA A 217 22.21 17.71 8.15
N LEU A 218 22.72 18.55 9.06
CA LEU A 218 23.56 19.72 8.74
C LEU A 218 24.85 19.30 8.04
N GLU A 219 25.53 18.28 8.55
CA GLU A 219 26.78 17.78 7.99
C GLU A 219 26.59 17.22 6.56
N GLU A 220 25.49 16.49 6.31
CA GLU A 220 25.11 16.02 4.97
C GLU A 220 24.88 17.21 4.01
N LEU A 221 24.08 18.20 4.43
CA LEU A 221 23.78 19.37 3.62
C LEU A 221 25.05 20.18 3.29
N GLU A 222 25.96 20.37 4.25
CA GLU A 222 27.21 21.10 4.04
C GLU A 222 28.19 20.33 3.14
N LYS A 223 28.31 19.00 3.30
CA LYS A 223 29.07 18.15 2.37
C LYS A 223 28.53 18.27 0.93
N LEU A 224 27.20 18.19 0.77
CA LEU A 224 26.55 18.29 -0.54
C LEU A 224 26.74 19.68 -1.17
N ILE A 225 26.58 20.77 -0.39
CA ILE A 225 26.84 22.14 -0.84
C ILE A 225 28.29 22.28 -1.31
N ASN A 226 29.27 21.87 -0.49
CA ASN A 226 30.68 21.99 -0.81
C ASN A 226 31.07 21.19 -2.07
N THR A 227 30.59 19.96 -2.19
CA THR A 227 30.78 19.13 -3.39
C THR A 227 30.15 19.78 -4.63
N THR A 228 28.95 20.35 -4.47
CA THR A 228 28.27 21.06 -5.57
C THR A 228 29.06 22.31 -6.01
N ILE A 229 29.58 23.11 -5.07
CA ILE A 229 30.41 24.29 -5.37
C ILE A 229 31.69 23.88 -6.12
N GLN A 230 32.36 22.82 -5.67
CA GLN A 230 33.55 22.29 -6.35
C GLN A 230 33.24 21.85 -7.78
N LEU A 231 32.18 21.05 -7.99
CA LEU A 231 31.76 20.59 -9.31
C LEU A 231 31.39 21.76 -10.24
N VAL A 232 30.65 22.76 -9.75
CA VAL A 232 30.32 23.97 -10.54
C VAL A 232 31.57 24.78 -10.89
N THR A 233 32.55 24.87 -9.98
CA THR A 233 33.81 25.57 -10.20
C THR A 233 34.68 24.87 -11.26
N LEU A 234 34.85 23.55 -11.14
CA LEU A 234 35.56 22.73 -12.15
C LEU A 234 34.87 22.78 -13.51
N THR A 235 33.53 22.70 -13.52
CA THR A 235 32.72 22.86 -14.74
C THR A 235 33.01 24.21 -15.41
N LYS A 236 32.97 25.30 -14.65
CA LYS A 236 33.25 26.65 -15.17
C LYS A 236 34.68 26.80 -15.71
N ALA A 237 35.69 26.22 -15.05
CA ALA A 237 37.07 26.23 -15.52
C ALA A 237 37.20 25.52 -16.88
N ASN A 238 36.74 24.27 -16.98
CA ASN A 238 36.76 23.46 -18.20
C ASN A 238 36.00 24.14 -19.37
N PHE A 239 34.90 24.84 -19.07
CA PHE A 239 34.19 25.63 -20.09
C PHE A 239 34.92 26.90 -20.50
N THR A 240 35.63 27.57 -19.59
CA THR A 240 36.38 28.79 -19.93
C THR A 240 37.55 28.47 -20.84
N GLU A 241 38.33 27.42 -20.54
CA GLU A 241 39.44 26.96 -21.38
C GLU A 241 38.94 26.56 -22.78
N THR A 242 37.86 25.80 -22.86
CA THR A 242 37.30 25.36 -24.14
C THR A 242 36.53 26.46 -24.90
N ALA A 243 35.98 27.48 -24.24
CA ALA A 243 35.22 28.55 -24.89
C ALA A 243 36.04 29.38 -25.88
N THR A 244 37.35 29.50 -25.65
CA THR A 244 38.34 30.27 -26.45
C THR A 244 38.29 30.04 -27.97
N VAL A 245 37.76 28.90 -28.43
CA VAL A 245 37.69 28.52 -29.85
C VAL A 245 36.37 28.92 -30.53
N THR A 246 35.31 29.25 -29.77
CA THR A 246 34.00 29.63 -30.32
C THR A 246 33.22 30.54 -29.38
N GLU A 247 33.38 31.86 -29.54
CA GLU A 247 32.43 32.82 -28.97
C GLU A 247 31.08 32.70 -29.72
N GLY A 248 30.00 32.42 -28.99
CA GLY A 248 28.72 32.08 -29.60
C GLY A 248 27.57 31.96 -28.61
N LYS A 249 26.35 31.82 -29.15
CA LYS A 249 25.10 31.74 -28.37
C LYS A 249 25.07 30.52 -27.46
N GLU A 250 25.69 29.43 -27.89
CA GLU A 250 25.75 28.14 -27.22
C GLU A 250 26.64 28.22 -25.98
N VAL A 251 27.82 28.86 -26.10
CA VAL A 251 28.73 29.11 -24.96
C VAL A 251 28.10 30.08 -23.96
N LYS A 252 27.38 31.11 -24.44
CA LYS A 252 26.60 31.98 -23.55
C LYS A 252 25.55 31.17 -22.76
N ALA A 253 24.80 30.28 -23.41
CA ALA A 253 23.78 29.47 -22.74
C ALA A 253 24.36 28.55 -21.64
N VAL A 254 25.58 28.02 -21.81
CA VAL A 254 26.29 27.28 -20.75
C VAL A 254 26.63 28.20 -19.57
N ASN A 255 27.19 29.39 -19.84
CA ASN A 255 27.56 30.35 -18.79
C ASN A 255 26.34 30.90 -18.03
N ASP A 256 25.24 31.21 -18.74
CA ASP A 256 23.98 31.63 -18.15
C ASP A 256 23.40 30.52 -17.24
N GLU A 257 23.51 29.25 -17.65
CA GLU A 257 23.06 28.10 -16.85
C GLU A 257 23.90 27.91 -15.59
N ILE A 258 25.24 27.96 -15.70
CA ILE A 258 26.18 27.91 -14.57
C ILE A 258 25.85 29.01 -13.55
N ALA A 259 25.69 30.27 -14.00
CA ALA A 259 25.34 31.39 -13.14
C ALA A 259 23.95 31.23 -12.48
N SER A 260 22.97 30.66 -13.21
CA SER A 260 21.64 30.37 -12.67
C SER A 260 21.65 29.29 -11.58
N PHE A 261 22.66 28.41 -11.56
CA PHE A 261 22.82 27.41 -10.51
C PHE A 261 23.64 27.96 -9.33
N SER A 262 24.77 28.65 -9.59
CA SER A 262 25.53 29.37 -8.55
C SER A 262 24.62 30.24 -7.68
N THR A 263 23.79 31.09 -8.31
CA THR A 263 22.86 31.97 -7.58
C THR A 263 21.75 31.26 -6.80
N LYS A 264 21.51 29.94 -7.02
CA LYS A 264 20.67 29.10 -6.15
C LYS A 264 21.47 28.56 -4.97
N ILE A 265 22.71 28.15 -5.18
CA ILE A 265 23.63 27.69 -4.14
C ILE A 265 23.95 28.84 -3.18
N ASP A 266 24.25 30.04 -3.68
CA ASP A 266 24.55 31.23 -2.87
C ASP A 266 23.38 31.60 -1.94
N LYS A 267 22.14 31.47 -2.43
CA LYS A 267 20.91 31.66 -1.63
C LYS A 267 20.76 30.58 -0.56
N LEU A 268 21.10 29.33 -0.86
CA LEU A 268 21.05 28.23 0.10
C LEU A 268 22.14 28.36 1.18
N VAL A 269 23.36 28.77 0.81
CA VAL A 269 24.46 29.10 1.74
C VAL A 269 24.07 30.26 2.64
N THR A 270 23.51 31.34 2.08
CA THR A 270 23.03 32.50 2.83
C THR A 270 21.93 32.11 3.83
N TRP A 271 20.95 31.32 3.39
CA TRP A 271 19.91 30.76 4.27
C TRP A 271 20.52 29.92 5.40
N LEU A 272 21.43 28.98 5.08
CA LEU A 272 22.04 28.09 6.06
C LEU A 272 22.87 28.84 7.10
N THR A 273 23.69 29.81 6.66
CA THR A 273 24.50 30.65 7.55
C THR A 273 23.63 31.57 8.42
N SER A 274 22.52 32.08 7.90
CA SER A 274 21.55 32.87 8.68
C SER A 274 20.89 32.04 9.78
N ASN A 275 20.36 30.86 9.42
CA ASN A 275 19.66 29.98 10.37
C ASN A 275 20.63 29.39 11.42
N LYS A 276 21.86 29.01 11.03
CA LYS A 276 22.90 28.60 12.00
C LYS A 276 23.22 29.70 13.01
N LYS A 277 23.31 30.97 12.58
CA LYS A 277 23.54 32.11 13.50
C LYS A 277 22.36 32.35 14.45
N GLN A 278 21.13 32.20 13.96
CA GLN A 278 19.94 32.30 14.80
C GLN A 278 19.91 31.15 15.83
N GLN A 279 20.14 29.92 15.39
CA GLN A 279 20.14 28.74 16.26
C GLN A 279 21.25 28.77 17.32
N ALA A 280 22.42 29.33 17.01
CA ALA A 280 23.54 29.46 17.96
C ALA A 280 23.29 30.50 19.08
N ASN A 281 22.27 31.34 18.96
CA ASN A 281 21.86 32.30 19.98
C ASN A 281 20.75 31.75 20.90
N LEU A 282 20.18 30.58 20.60
CA LEU A 282 19.09 29.98 21.38
C LEU A 282 19.64 28.98 22.42
N PRO A 283 19.03 28.90 23.61
CA PRO A 283 19.23 27.80 24.55
C PRO A 283 18.93 26.42 23.93
N ILE A 284 19.48 25.37 24.52
CA ILE A 284 19.29 23.97 24.08
C ILE A 284 17.84 23.49 24.28
N ASN A 285 17.13 24.12 25.23
CA ASN A 285 15.74 23.85 25.60
C ASN A 285 14.73 24.86 25.01
N GLU A 286 15.13 25.66 24.01
CA GLU A 286 14.18 26.46 23.22
C GLU A 286 13.94 25.85 21.83
N ASP A 287 12.76 26.13 21.28
CA ASP A 287 12.25 25.56 20.03
C ASP A 287 13.21 25.82 18.84
N SER A 288 13.50 24.77 18.06
CA SER A 288 14.50 24.85 16.98
C SER A 288 14.02 25.74 15.84
N VAL A 289 14.74 26.85 15.59
CA VAL A 289 14.58 27.69 14.39
C VAL A 289 14.92 26.90 13.12
N LEU A 290 15.83 25.93 13.21
CA LEU A 290 16.28 25.13 12.07
C LEU A 290 15.91 23.65 12.27
N LYS A 291 14.70 23.28 11.89
CA LYS A 291 14.17 21.92 12.05
C LYS A 291 14.85 20.93 11.10
N THR A 292 14.98 19.68 11.54
CA THR A 292 15.60 18.58 10.77
C THR A 292 14.85 18.35 9.46
N GLU A 293 13.53 18.56 9.44
CA GLU A 293 12.69 18.45 8.24
C GLU A 293 13.03 19.51 7.18
N ASP A 294 13.25 20.77 7.61
CA ASP A 294 13.68 21.85 6.71
C ASP A 294 15.04 21.57 6.08
N ILE A 295 16.00 21.08 6.88
CA ILE A 295 17.32 20.69 6.39
C ILE A 295 17.19 19.58 5.33
N LYS A 296 16.48 18.48 5.65
CA LYS A 296 16.23 17.37 4.71
C LYS A 296 15.52 17.85 3.44
N SER A 297 14.54 18.73 3.56
CA SER A 297 13.84 19.37 2.44
C SER A 297 14.80 20.16 1.55
N LYS A 298 15.73 20.96 2.13
CA LYS A 298 16.77 21.66 1.35
C LYS A 298 17.75 20.67 0.70
N THR A 299 18.18 19.61 1.39
CA THR A 299 19.08 18.58 0.84
C THR A 299 18.45 17.94 -0.40
N SER A 300 17.22 17.44 -0.29
CA SER A 300 16.51 16.85 -1.44
C SER A 300 16.14 17.87 -2.52
N ALA A 301 15.97 19.16 -2.19
CA ALA A 301 15.84 20.22 -3.20
C ALA A 301 17.15 20.48 -3.95
N LEU A 302 18.29 20.50 -3.26
CA LEU A 302 19.62 20.66 -3.85
C LEU A 302 19.98 19.46 -4.74
N GLN A 303 19.75 18.22 -4.29
CA GLN A 303 19.94 17.00 -5.09
C GLN A 303 19.14 17.05 -6.40
N ARG A 304 17.85 17.42 -6.35
CA ARG A 304 17.00 17.56 -7.54
C ARG A 304 17.45 18.69 -8.46
N ALA A 305 17.81 19.85 -7.90
CA ALA A 305 18.33 20.98 -8.67
C ALA A 305 19.66 20.65 -9.35
N PHE A 306 20.58 19.98 -8.65
CA PHE A 306 21.86 19.50 -9.20
C PHE A 306 21.64 18.56 -10.38
N ALA A 307 20.79 17.54 -10.23
CA ALA A 307 20.50 16.60 -11.31
C ALA A 307 19.92 17.30 -12.57
N GLN A 308 18.97 18.23 -12.38
CA GLN A 308 18.38 19.02 -13.47
C GLN A 308 19.41 19.92 -14.16
N HIS A 309 20.19 20.67 -13.40
CA HIS A 309 21.22 21.56 -13.93
C HIS A 309 22.32 20.77 -14.64
N PHE A 310 22.81 19.69 -14.05
CA PHE A 310 23.85 18.86 -14.66
C PHE A 310 23.37 18.23 -15.98
N GLN A 311 22.15 17.66 -16.02
CA GLN A 311 21.56 17.14 -17.25
C GLN A 311 21.41 18.21 -18.34
N LYS A 312 21.03 19.44 -17.98
CA LYS A 312 20.91 20.57 -18.92
C LYS A 312 22.29 21.06 -19.39
N LEU A 313 23.27 21.14 -18.49
CA LEU A 313 24.65 21.47 -18.83
C LEU A 313 25.24 20.46 -19.81
N THR A 314 25.06 19.14 -19.60
CA THR A 314 25.52 18.10 -20.55
C THR A 314 24.95 18.33 -21.95
N ARG A 315 23.65 18.63 -22.08
CA ARG A 315 23.01 18.92 -23.38
C ARG A 315 23.60 20.15 -24.05
N LEU A 316 23.73 21.26 -23.32
CA LEU A 316 24.33 22.50 -23.82
C LEU A 316 25.81 22.30 -24.22
N THR A 317 26.54 21.44 -23.48
CA THR A 317 27.92 21.03 -23.79
C THR A 317 28.00 20.31 -25.12
N GLU A 318 27.15 19.31 -25.34
CA GLU A 318 27.08 18.61 -26.61
C GLU A 318 26.78 19.57 -27.77
N ASP A 319 25.91 20.56 -27.56
CA ASP A 319 25.52 21.51 -28.59
C ASP A 319 26.66 22.50 -28.93
N VAL A 320 27.46 22.93 -27.95
CA VAL A 320 28.75 23.63 -28.19
C VAL A 320 29.70 22.75 -29.01
N VAL A 321 29.81 21.44 -28.71
CA VAL A 321 30.67 20.50 -29.45
C VAL A 321 30.15 20.27 -30.87
N LYS A 322 28.83 20.19 -31.09
CA LYS A 322 28.20 20.10 -32.41
C LYS A 322 28.44 21.38 -33.22
N ALA A 323 28.28 22.56 -32.59
CA ALA A 323 28.55 23.86 -33.21
C ALA A 323 30.01 24.01 -33.66
N LYS A 324 30.98 23.66 -32.79
CA LYS A 324 32.41 23.60 -33.15
C LYS A 324 32.69 22.71 -34.35
N LYS A 325 32.20 21.46 -34.33
CA LYS A 325 32.39 20.50 -35.44
C LYS A 325 31.72 20.97 -36.74
N LYS A 326 30.65 21.77 -36.67
CA LYS A 326 30.05 22.42 -37.85
C LYS A 326 30.93 23.56 -38.36
N ALA A 327 31.34 24.49 -37.50
CA ALA A 327 32.18 25.63 -37.88
C ALA A 327 33.52 25.19 -38.50
N GLU A 328 34.18 24.17 -37.92
CA GLU A 328 35.41 23.59 -38.45
C GLU A 328 35.23 22.98 -39.85
N ARG A 329 34.10 22.31 -40.10
CA ARG A 329 33.75 21.76 -41.43
C ARG A 329 33.44 22.85 -42.44
N GLU A 330 32.79 23.94 -42.03
CA GLU A 330 32.48 25.08 -42.91
C GLU A 330 33.75 25.88 -43.25
N ALA A 331 34.65 26.07 -42.29
CA ALA A 331 35.98 26.65 -42.54
C ALA A 331 36.82 25.78 -43.50
N LYS A 332 36.85 24.46 -43.29
CA LYS A 332 37.54 23.51 -44.18
C LYS A 332 36.94 23.44 -45.59
N LYS A 333 35.64 23.73 -45.77
CA LYS A 333 35.02 23.89 -47.10
C LYS A 333 35.47 25.18 -47.78
N LYS A 334 35.37 26.33 -47.11
CA LYS A 334 35.79 27.62 -47.69
C LYS A 334 37.26 27.62 -48.13
N ALA A 335 38.16 27.10 -47.29
CA ALA A 335 39.58 26.96 -47.61
C ALA A 335 39.87 25.93 -48.74
N ALA A 336 38.89 25.13 -49.16
CA ALA A 336 38.98 24.26 -50.34
C ALA A 336 38.36 24.89 -51.60
N GLU A 337 37.37 25.77 -51.45
CA GLU A 337 36.80 26.56 -52.55
C GLU A 337 37.77 27.68 -53.00
N GLU A 338 38.40 28.40 -52.07
CA GLU A 338 39.45 29.40 -52.36
C GLU A 338 40.64 28.80 -53.12
N LYS A 339 40.98 27.53 -52.85
CA LYS A 339 42.04 26.79 -53.58
C LYS A 339 41.63 26.34 -54.99
N LYS A 340 40.34 26.37 -55.31
CA LYS A 340 39.82 25.92 -56.61
C LYS A 340 39.65 27.07 -57.60
N GLU A 341 39.39 28.28 -57.11
CA GLU A 341 39.31 29.49 -57.93
C GLU A 341 40.68 29.94 -58.48
N THR A 342 41.79 29.46 -57.90
CA THR A 342 43.16 29.75 -58.37
C THR A 342 43.65 28.88 -59.53
N THR A 343 42.85 27.91 -60.02
CA THR A 343 43.33 26.85 -60.96
C THR A 343 42.60 26.76 -62.30
N GLU A 344 41.88 27.80 -62.74
CA GLU A 344 41.20 27.83 -64.06
C GLU A 344 41.80 28.85 -65.06
N SER A 345 43.10 29.19 -64.92
CA SER A 345 43.79 30.04 -65.90
C SER A 345 45.28 29.69 -66.09
N LYS A 346 45.56 28.57 -66.78
CA LYS A 346 46.41 28.50 -68.00
C LYS A 346 46.59 27.06 -68.47
N ALA A 347 46.40 26.82 -69.77
CA ALA A 347 46.63 25.52 -70.40
C ALA A 347 48.11 25.31 -70.80
N GLU A 348 48.66 24.14 -70.47
CA GLU A 348 49.32 23.13 -71.33
C GLU A 348 50.29 23.50 -72.50
N PRO A 349 51.14 22.55 -72.99
CA PRO A 349 51.53 21.23 -72.45
C PRO A 349 53.10 21.06 -72.39
N PRO A 350 53.80 19.93 -72.71
CA PRO A 350 54.47 19.15 -71.66
C PRO A 350 55.95 18.73 -71.96
N SER A 351 56.59 18.05 -71.01
CA SER A 351 57.67 17.08 -71.28
C SER A 351 57.85 16.05 -70.15
N GLU A 352 58.51 14.95 -70.47
CA GLU A 352 58.35 13.59 -69.93
C GLU A 352 58.96 13.27 -68.54
N GLU A 353 58.35 12.24 -67.94
CA GLU A 353 58.80 11.22 -66.98
C GLU A 353 60.29 10.74 -66.99
N PRO A 354 60.74 9.83 -66.07
CA PRO A 354 60.32 9.57 -64.68
C PRO A 354 61.48 9.22 -63.67
N LYS A 355 61.11 9.11 -62.38
CA LYS A 355 61.60 8.16 -61.31
C LYS A 355 63.04 7.60 -61.30
N GLU A 356 63.66 7.65 -60.12
CA GLU A 356 64.05 6.40 -59.40
C GLU A 356 64.06 6.58 -57.86
N THR A 357 64.27 5.50 -57.10
CA THR A 357 64.07 5.38 -55.64
C THR A 357 65.12 4.51 -54.96
N GLN A 358 65.63 4.95 -53.80
CA GLN A 358 66.01 4.16 -52.60
C GLN A 358 66.36 5.17 -51.48
N ASP A 359 65.91 5.07 -50.23
CA ASP A 359 65.97 3.98 -49.22
C ASP A 359 67.33 3.95 -48.47
N GLY A 360 67.30 3.84 -47.13
CA GLY A 360 68.46 4.09 -46.28
C GLY A 360 68.18 3.96 -44.77
N LYS A 361 69.09 3.28 -44.07
CA LYS A 361 68.96 2.77 -42.69
C LYS A 361 70.25 3.14 -41.89
N VAL A 362 70.27 3.26 -40.56
CA VAL A 362 69.24 2.94 -39.54
C VAL A 362 68.86 4.19 -38.69
N GLU A 363 68.90 4.34 -37.36
CA GLU A 363 69.37 3.55 -36.18
C GLU A 363 68.49 3.84 -34.94
N GLU A 364 68.55 2.96 -33.95
CA GLU A 364 67.93 3.03 -32.62
C GLU A 364 68.82 3.78 -31.59
N GLU A 365 68.19 4.44 -30.60
CA GLU A 365 68.69 4.37 -29.21
C GLU A 365 67.50 4.44 -28.22
N LYS A 366 67.62 3.73 -27.09
CA LYS A 366 66.65 3.73 -25.99
C LYS A 366 66.95 4.82 -24.97
N THR A 367 65.94 5.27 -24.23
CA THR A 367 66.07 5.35 -22.76
C THR A 367 64.72 5.18 -22.07
N GLU A 368 64.69 4.38 -21.01
CA GLU A 368 63.54 4.16 -20.13
C GLU A 368 63.81 4.85 -18.79
N LEU A 369 62.84 5.59 -18.24
CA LEU A 369 62.59 5.78 -16.79
C LEU A 369 61.25 6.47 -16.54
#